data_AF-A0A7S2GV90-F1
#
_entry.id   AF-A0A7S2GV90-F1
#
_cell.length_a   1.000
_cell.length_b   1.000
_cell.length_c   1.000
_cell.angle_alpha   90.00
_cell.angle_beta   90.00
_cell.angle_gamma   90.00
#
_symmetry.space_group_name_H-M   'P 1'
#
loop_
_entity.id
_entity.type
_entity.pdbx_description
1 polymer ?
#
loop_
_entity_poly.entity_id
_entity_poly.type
_entity_poly.pdbx_seq_one_letter_code
_entity_poly.pdbx_strand_id
1 'polypeptide(L)'
;AATSQLPGPEYQPGPSGNEASRVWLDALSTITIAFVIQFNVLPVYQSLPPTDAYGAMLNAVLLGTSLVFVVYVLTETLSHITFGLDSYDNIITAYGNMPGGSFMSVQLGIGQLISYPIMAHAAVTQLSTMLGSTSAAIRRWEGDTPVQHKRSSHVESRPAESSTLLKAADDDVSAKTWGLSQRRFACVSDLIAGSVYVVLTALVSALLEDTSSVLSVVGALCATPLMIIFPPLMWLRCPEAVAKCGRMEYALHATMTVVGIAITIGGLAVTLVDL
;
A
#
# COMPACT_ATOMS: atom_id res chain seq x y z
N ALA A 1 32.32 40.26 -24.91
CA ALA A 1 31.16 39.61 -24.27
C ALA A 1 30.32 39.00 -25.38
N ALA A 2 30.48 37.71 -25.64
CA ALA A 2 29.69 37.00 -26.64
C ALA A 2 28.37 36.60 -25.97
N THR A 3 27.28 37.26 -26.37
CA THR A 3 25.92 36.82 -26.06
C THR A 3 25.68 35.51 -26.80
N SER A 4 25.87 34.40 -26.09
CA SER A 4 25.36 33.08 -26.46
C SER A 4 23.86 33.21 -26.68
N GLN A 5 23.44 33.25 -27.95
CA GLN A 5 22.03 33.06 -28.29
C GLN A 5 21.69 31.62 -27.97
N LEU A 6 20.93 31.44 -26.87
CA LEU A 6 20.30 30.16 -26.59
C LEU A 6 19.45 29.78 -27.82
N PRO A 7 19.60 28.56 -28.35
CA PRO A 7 18.79 28.09 -29.47
C PRO A 7 17.32 28.29 -29.12
N GLY A 8 16.59 28.95 -30.02
CA GLY A 8 15.16 29.15 -29.86
C GLY A 8 14.45 27.80 -29.75
N PRO A 9 13.35 27.70 -28.98
CA PRO A 9 12.65 26.44 -28.76
C PRO A 9 12.22 25.86 -30.11
N GLU A 10 12.82 24.72 -30.46
CA GLU A 10 12.43 23.96 -31.65
C GLU A 10 11.01 23.43 -31.41
N TYR A 11 10.07 23.82 -32.28
CA TYR A 11 8.68 23.39 -32.18
C TYR A 11 8.61 21.88 -32.36
N GLN A 12 8.46 21.14 -31.26
CA GLN A 12 8.15 19.72 -31.33
C GLN A 12 6.67 19.55 -31.67
N PRO A 13 6.34 18.79 -32.72
CA PRO A 13 4.94 18.47 -33.03
C PRO A 13 4.30 17.79 -31.82
N GLY A 14 3.08 18.21 -31.47
CA GLY A 14 2.37 17.69 -30.32
C GLY A 14 2.23 16.16 -30.35
N PRO A 15 2.04 15.53 -29.17
CA PRO A 15 2.04 14.10 -29.05
C PRO A 15 1.00 13.45 -29.95
N SER A 16 1.35 12.32 -30.56
CA SER A 16 0.40 11.52 -31.32
C SER A 16 -0.79 11.11 -30.42
N GLY A 17 -1.97 10.80 -30.99
CA GLY A 17 -3.16 10.47 -30.19
C GLY A 17 -2.96 9.33 -29.17
N ASN A 18 -2.01 8.42 -29.45
CA ASN A 18 -1.63 7.35 -28.55
C ASN A 18 -0.77 7.85 -27.37
N GLU A 19 0.14 8.79 -27.60
CA GLU A 19 0.98 9.40 -26.56
C GLU A 19 0.15 10.22 -25.59
N ALA A 20 -0.82 11.00 -26.09
CA ALA A 20 -1.72 11.76 -25.22
C ALA A 20 -2.49 10.84 -24.26
N SER A 21 -2.97 9.70 -24.76
CA SER A 21 -3.69 8.72 -23.94
C SER A 21 -2.80 8.09 -22.86
N ARG A 22 -1.52 7.83 -23.18
CA ARG A 22 -0.53 7.33 -22.20
C ARG A 22 -0.29 8.34 -21.09
N VAL A 23 0.01 9.58 -21.45
CA VAL A 23 0.25 10.68 -20.49
C VAL A 23 -0.94 10.85 -19.53
N TRP A 24 -2.18 10.78 -20.05
CA TRP A 24 -3.37 10.86 -19.19
C TRP A 24 -3.51 9.67 -18.23
N LEU A 25 -3.23 8.45 -18.68
CA LEU A 25 -3.29 7.26 -17.81
C LEU A 25 -2.22 7.32 -16.72
N ASP A 26 -1.01 7.72 -17.06
CA ASP A 26 0.10 7.87 -16.10
C ASP A 26 -0.17 8.98 -15.09
N ALA A 27 -0.73 10.11 -15.55
CA ALA A 27 -1.16 11.19 -14.67
C ALA A 27 -2.27 10.73 -13.71
N LEU A 28 -3.31 10.06 -14.21
CA LEU A 28 -4.41 9.56 -13.37
C LEU A 28 -3.92 8.54 -12.34
N SER A 29 -3.01 7.66 -12.73
CA SER A 29 -2.43 6.68 -11.83
C SER A 29 -1.59 7.35 -10.74
N THR A 30 -0.74 8.30 -11.13
CA THR A 30 0.09 9.10 -10.22
C THR A 30 -0.76 9.91 -9.24
N ILE A 31 -1.85 10.52 -9.71
CA ILE A 31 -2.81 11.22 -8.86
C ILE A 31 -3.46 10.24 -7.89
N THR A 32 -3.84 9.05 -8.36
CA THR A 32 -4.49 8.05 -7.50
C THR A 32 -3.55 7.65 -6.35
N ILE A 33 -2.28 7.34 -6.61
CA ILE A 33 -1.33 7.02 -5.54
C ILE A 33 -1.08 8.21 -4.59
N ALA A 34 -1.05 9.44 -5.11
CA ALA A 34 -0.84 10.65 -4.32
C ALA A 34 -1.96 10.93 -3.29
N PHE A 35 -3.17 10.42 -3.54
CA PHE A 35 -4.32 10.56 -2.63
C PHE A 35 -4.65 9.27 -1.84
N VAL A 36 -3.74 8.29 -1.81
CA VAL A 36 -3.93 7.07 -1.02
C VAL A 36 -3.87 7.38 0.48
N ILE A 37 -5.03 7.30 1.13
CA ILE A 37 -5.16 7.43 2.60
C ILE A 37 -5.97 6.28 3.21
N GLN A 38 -6.58 5.43 2.39
CA GLN A 38 -7.62 4.47 2.75
C GLN A 38 -7.10 3.41 3.73
N PHE A 39 -5.80 3.07 3.66
CA PHE A 39 -5.17 2.15 4.62
C PHE A 39 -5.22 2.65 6.06
N ASN A 40 -5.25 3.97 6.25
CA ASN A 40 -5.21 4.59 7.58
C ASN A 40 -6.59 5.06 8.07
N VAL A 41 -7.58 5.14 7.18
CA VAL A 41 -8.93 5.63 7.55
C VAL A 41 -9.54 4.74 8.64
N LEU A 42 -9.51 3.41 8.51
CA LEU A 42 -10.16 2.54 9.48
C LEU A 42 -9.46 2.53 10.86
N PRO A 43 -8.13 2.39 10.98
CA PRO A 43 -7.44 2.50 12.26
C PRO A 43 -7.68 3.84 12.96
N VAL A 44 -7.67 4.94 12.21
CA VAL A 44 -7.95 6.27 12.76
C VAL A 44 -9.42 6.39 13.15
N TYR A 45 -10.34 5.79 12.40
CA TYR A 45 -11.76 5.78 12.76
C TYR A 45 -11.99 5.07 14.10
N GLN A 46 -11.34 3.93 14.29
CA GLN A 46 -11.46 3.10 15.48
C GLN A 46 -10.82 3.72 16.73
N SER A 47 -9.90 4.68 16.57
CA SER A 47 -9.30 5.41 17.70
C SER A 47 -10.12 6.61 18.16
N LEU A 48 -11.12 7.04 17.39
CA LEU A 48 -11.98 8.17 17.72
C LEU A 48 -13.12 7.77 18.67
N PRO A 49 -13.59 8.70 19.54
CA PRO A 49 -14.77 8.46 20.37
C PRO A 49 -16.01 8.12 19.53
N PRO A 50 -16.80 7.09 19.90
CA PRO A 50 -17.94 6.64 19.08
C PRO A 50 -19.02 7.70 18.83
N THR A 51 -19.16 8.68 19.74
CA THR A 51 -20.17 9.73 19.65
C THR A 51 -19.98 10.64 18.44
N ASP A 52 -18.73 10.89 18.05
CA ASP A 52 -18.38 11.88 17.02
C ASP A 52 -17.46 11.32 15.92
N ALA A 53 -17.14 10.03 15.96
CA ALA A 53 -16.17 9.39 15.06
C ALA A 53 -16.47 9.66 13.57
N TYR A 54 -17.73 9.59 13.15
CA TYR A 54 -18.12 9.86 11.75
C TYR A 54 -17.87 11.30 11.34
N GLY A 55 -18.36 12.27 12.12
CA GLY A 55 -18.19 13.69 11.82
C GLY A 55 -16.72 14.13 11.85
N ALA A 56 -15.98 13.66 12.86
CA ALA A 56 -14.55 13.93 12.99
C ALA A 56 -13.74 13.33 11.84
N MET A 57 -14.02 12.07 11.46
CA MET A 57 -13.35 11.43 10.32
C MET A 57 -13.67 12.12 9.00
N LEU A 58 -14.94 12.45 8.75
CA LEU A 58 -15.35 13.15 7.53
C LEU A 58 -14.61 14.49 7.40
N ASN A 59 -14.57 15.28 8.48
CA ASN A 59 -13.85 16.55 8.51
C ASN A 59 -12.34 16.35 8.31
N ALA A 60 -11.75 15.34 8.94
CA ALA A 60 -10.32 15.04 8.79
C ALA A 60 -9.97 14.66 7.35
N VAL A 61 -10.78 13.81 6.70
CA VAL A 61 -10.59 13.42 5.30
C VAL A 61 -10.77 14.63 4.38
N LEU A 62 -11.85 15.40 4.52
CA LEU A 62 -12.10 16.56 3.66
C LEU A 62 -11.00 17.61 3.81
N LEU A 63 -10.63 17.96 5.05
CA LEU A 63 -9.56 18.92 5.32
C LEU A 63 -8.22 18.41 4.80
N GLY A 64 -7.87 17.15 5.10
CA GLY A 64 -6.62 16.54 4.67
C GLY A 64 -6.49 16.50 3.14
N THR A 65 -7.51 15.99 2.45
CA THR A 65 -7.54 15.94 0.98
C THR A 65 -7.50 17.34 0.37
N SER A 66 -8.23 18.30 0.92
CA SER A 66 -8.21 19.68 0.40
C SER A 66 -6.85 20.36 0.56
N LEU A 67 -6.18 20.17 1.71
CA LEU A 67 -4.87 20.72 1.96
C LEU A 67 -3.81 20.13 1.03
N VAL A 68 -3.81 18.80 0.86
CA VAL A 68 -2.90 18.09 -0.05
C VAL A 68 -3.13 18.55 -1.49
N PHE A 69 -4.39 18.68 -1.92
CA PHE A 69 -4.72 19.19 -3.25
C PHE A 69 -4.15 20.59 -3.49
N VAL A 70 -4.33 21.52 -2.54
CA VAL A 70 -3.79 22.87 -2.65
C VAL A 70 -2.26 22.84 -2.73
N VAL A 71 -1.59 22.02 -1.91
CA VAL A 71 -0.13 21.89 -1.95
C VAL A 71 0.36 21.35 -3.29
N TYR A 72 -0.30 20.33 -3.85
CA TYR A 72 0.07 19.78 -5.15
C TYR A 72 -0.14 20.78 -6.29
N VAL A 73 -1.30 21.45 -6.34
CA VAL A 73 -1.56 22.46 -7.38
C VAL A 73 -0.58 23.63 -7.27
N LEU A 74 -0.27 24.10 -6.06
CA LEU A 74 0.71 25.17 -5.86
C LEU A 74 2.11 24.73 -6.30
N THR A 75 2.54 23.52 -5.91
CA THR A 75 3.86 22.99 -6.28
C THR A 75 3.99 22.87 -7.80
N GLU A 76 2.96 22.33 -8.46
CA GLU A 76 2.91 22.18 -9.91
C GLU A 76 2.90 23.53 -10.62
N THR A 77 2.09 24.48 -10.14
CA THR A 77 2.02 25.82 -10.73
C THR A 77 3.36 26.55 -10.58
N LEU A 78 3.99 26.49 -9.41
CA LEU A 78 5.30 27.09 -9.18
C LEU A 78 6.40 26.41 -10.02
N SER A 79 6.32 25.09 -10.18
CA SER A 79 7.19 24.32 -11.08
C SER A 79 7.10 24.85 -12.51
N HIS A 80 5.88 24.91 -13.03
CA HIS A 80 5.62 25.34 -14.40
C HIS A 80 6.01 26.80 -14.63
N ILE A 81 5.80 27.68 -13.65
CA ILE A 81 6.28 29.07 -13.73
C ILE A 81 7.82 29.15 -13.76
N THR A 82 8.50 28.27 -13.03
CA THR A 82 9.97 28.30 -12.89
C THR A 82 10.69 27.66 -14.07
N PHE A 83 10.20 26.52 -14.56
CA PHE A 83 10.87 25.72 -15.59
C PHE A 83 10.15 25.75 -16.95
N GLY A 84 8.94 26.31 -17.02
CA GLY A 84 8.16 26.37 -18.26
C GLY A 84 7.72 24.97 -18.73
N LEU A 85 7.89 24.72 -20.02
CA LEU A 85 7.60 23.42 -20.66
C LEU A 85 8.67 22.36 -20.39
N ASP A 86 9.84 22.75 -19.88
CA ASP A 86 10.95 21.84 -19.56
C ASP A 86 10.84 21.28 -18.12
N SER A 87 9.61 21.19 -17.59
CA SER A 87 9.38 20.61 -16.27
C SER A 87 9.66 19.10 -16.31
N TYR A 88 10.66 18.66 -15.56
CA TYR A 88 10.99 17.24 -15.41
C TYR A 88 9.91 16.50 -14.60
N ASP A 89 9.66 15.23 -14.95
CA ASP A 89 8.76 14.34 -14.21
C ASP A 89 9.14 14.22 -12.73
N ASN A 90 10.44 14.28 -12.44
CA ASN A 90 10.96 14.44 -11.10
C ASN A 90 11.45 15.87 -10.87
N ILE A 91 10.57 16.71 -10.37
CA ILE A 91 10.87 18.12 -10.08
C ILE A 91 12.12 18.32 -9.20
N ILE A 92 12.46 17.35 -8.33
CA ILE A 92 13.60 17.44 -7.41
C ILE A 92 14.92 17.46 -8.19
N THR A 93 15.02 16.72 -9.31
CA THR A 93 16.24 16.73 -10.14
C THR A 93 16.44 18.08 -10.80
N ALA A 94 15.35 18.74 -11.23
CA ALA A 94 15.35 20.09 -11.77
C ALA A 94 15.89 21.10 -10.75
N TYR A 95 15.39 21.04 -9.52
CA TYR A 95 15.86 21.89 -8.42
C TYR A 95 17.30 21.60 -8.00
N GLY A 96 17.78 20.37 -8.16
CA GLY A 96 19.16 19.97 -7.82
C GLY A 96 20.24 20.81 -8.50
N ASN A 97 19.94 21.35 -9.69
CA ASN A 97 20.86 22.21 -10.46
C ASN A 97 20.81 23.69 -10.05
N MET A 98 19.88 24.10 -9.19
CA MET A 98 19.75 25.47 -8.72
C MET A 98 20.50 25.73 -7.41
N PRO A 99 20.89 26.99 -7.12
CA PRO A 99 21.44 27.36 -5.82
C PRO A 99 20.49 26.97 -4.69
N GLY A 100 20.92 26.06 -3.81
CA GLY A 100 20.09 25.52 -2.72
C GLY A 100 19.42 24.17 -3.04
N GLY A 101 19.48 23.69 -4.28
CA GLY A 101 18.97 22.38 -4.68
C GLY A 101 19.48 21.22 -3.83
N SER A 102 20.80 21.19 -3.59
CA SER A 102 21.42 20.16 -2.75
C SER A 102 20.87 20.13 -1.33
N PHE A 103 20.50 21.29 -0.77
CA PHE A 103 19.91 21.36 0.56
C PHE A 103 18.51 20.73 0.58
N MET A 104 17.68 21.01 -0.42
CA MET A 104 16.36 20.39 -0.56
C MET A 104 16.47 18.86 -0.73
N SER A 105 17.39 18.38 -1.58
CA SER A 105 17.61 16.95 -1.77
C SER A 105 18.07 16.26 -0.48
N VAL A 106 18.93 16.89 0.32
CA VAL A 106 19.35 16.37 1.63
C VAL A 106 18.16 16.31 2.59
N GLN A 107 17.33 17.34 2.65
CA GLN A 107 16.13 17.34 3.50
C GLN A 107 15.15 16.23 3.13
N LEU A 108 14.90 16.03 1.83
CA LEU A 108 14.06 14.94 1.34
C LEU A 108 14.69 13.58 1.65
N GLY A 109 16.00 13.44 1.47
CA GLY A 109 16.74 12.23 1.83
C GLY A 109 16.61 11.89 3.33
N ILE A 110 16.73 12.89 4.21
CA ILE A 110 16.53 12.71 5.66
C ILE A 110 15.08 12.33 5.96
N GLY A 111 14.10 12.99 5.34
CA GLY A 111 12.68 12.68 5.50
C GLY A 111 12.35 11.25 5.09
N GLN A 112 12.89 10.78 3.97
CA GLN A 112 12.75 9.40 3.50
C GLN A 112 13.45 8.41 4.44
N LEU A 113 14.65 8.72 4.92
CA LEU A 113 15.39 7.87 5.85
C LEU A 113 14.64 7.65 7.18
N ILE A 114 13.95 8.67 7.67
CA ILE A 114 13.14 8.60 8.90
C ILE A 114 11.81 7.86 8.64
N SER A 115 11.18 8.09 7.48
CA SER A 115 9.87 7.54 7.16
C SER A 115 9.93 6.07 6.73
N TYR A 116 11.01 5.67 6.05
CA TYR A 116 11.15 4.35 5.46
C TYR A 116 11.01 3.20 6.47
N PRO A 117 11.68 3.20 7.65
CA PRO A 117 11.49 2.14 8.64
C PRO A 117 10.05 1.97 9.11
N ILE A 118 9.31 3.07 9.25
CA ILE A 118 7.91 3.06 9.69
C ILE A 118 7.04 2.39 8.63
N MET A 119 7.22 2.76 7.36
CA MET A 119 6.48 2.17 6.24
C MET A 119 6.87 0.70 6.00
N ALA A 120 8.16 0.41 6.01
CA ALA A 120 8.69 -0.94 5.82
C ALA A 120 8.21 -1.88 6.93
N HIS A 121 8.19 -1.44 8.19
CA HIS A 121 7.70 -2.27 9.29
C HIS A 121 6.26 -2.73 9.06
N ALA A 122 5.35 -1.81 8.68
CA ALA A 122 3.96 -2.15 8.40
C ALA A 122 3.84 -3.16 7.24
N ALA A 123 4.59 -2.94 6.15
CA ALA A 123 4.60 -3.83 5.00
C ALA A 123 5.14 -5.23 5.37
N VAL A 124 6.24 -5.29 6.13
CA VAL A 124 6.86 -6.55 6.56
C VAL A 124 5.95 -7.34 7.49
N THR A 125 5.26 -6.69 8.43
CA THR A 125 4.28 -7.37 9.30
C THR A 125 3.12 -7.94 8.49
N GLN A 126 2.62 -7.21 7.48
CA GLN A 126 1.57 -7.75 6.60
C GLN A 126 2.08 -8.92 5.76
N LEU A 127 3.30 -8.84 5.23
CA LEU A 127 3.89 -9.93 4.46
C LEU A 127 4.13 -11.17 5.32
N SER A 128 4.64 -11.00 6.54
CA SER A 128 4.90 -12.10 7.46
C SER A 128 3.61 -12.77 7.94
N THR A 129 2.54 -12.01 8.18
CA THR A 129 1.22 -12.60 8.50
C THR A 129 0.65 -13.42 7.35
N MET A 130 0.80 -12.97 6.09
CA MET A 130 0.39 -13.75 4.91
C MET A 130 1.20 -15.05 4.75
N LEU A 131 2.52 -14.99 4.98
CA LEU A 131 3.38 -16.18 4.98
C LEU A 131 2.99 -17.15 6.12
N GLY A 132 2.70 -16.61 7.30
CA GLY A 132 2.25 -17.35 8.48
C GLY A 132 0.90 -18.04 8.29
N SER A 133 -0.11 -17.35 7.76
CA SER A 133 -1.43 -17.92 7.50
C SER A 133 -1.37 -19.06 6.49
N THR A 134 -0.53 -18.92 5.48
CA THR A 134 -0.29 -19.95 4.47
C THR A 134 0.33 -21.20 5.11
N SER A 135 1.30 -21.02 6.01
CA SER A 135 1.92 -22.13 6.75
C SER A 135 0.93 -22.85 7.68
N ALA A 136 0.00 -22.12 8.31
CA ALA A 136 -1.02 -22.70 9.17
C ALA A 136 -2.07 -23.49 8.36
N ALA A 137 -2.45 -22.98 7.18
CA ALA A 137 -3.33 -23.69 6.26
C ALA A 137 -2.70 -25.01 5.75
N ILE A 138 -1.41 -24.99 5.41
CA ILE A 138 -0.65 -26.18 5.00
C ILE A 138 -0.58 -27.21 6.13
N ARG A 139 -0.25 -26.78 7.36
CA ARG A 139 -0.21 -27.69 8.52
C ARG A 139 -1.57 -28.30 8.85
N ARG A 140 -2.66 -27.55 8.68
CA ARG A 140 -4.02 -28.06 8.86
C ARG A 140 -4.35 -29.13 7.82
N TRP A 141 -3.87 -28.95 6.59
CA TRP A 141 -4.05 -29.92 5.51
C TRP A 141 -3.22 -31.19 5.73
N GLU A 142 -2.02 -31.06 6.30
CA GLU A 142 -1.12 -32.20 6.57
C GLU A 142 -1.48 -32.97 7.86
N GLY A 143 -2.10 -32.29 8.82
CA GLY A 143 -2.59 -32.86 10.08
C GLY A 143 -3.95 -33.58 10.00
N ASP A 144 -4.70 -33.42 8.90
CA ASP A 144 -5.97 -34.12 8.66
C ASP A 144 -5.76 -35.51 8.02
N THR A 145 -4.62 -36.15 8.29
CA THR A 145 -4.52 -37.61 8.11
C THR A 145 -5.33 -38.29 9.22
N PRO A 146 -6.39 -39.05 8.89
CA PRO A 146 -7.34 -39.56 9.88
C PRO A 146 -6.76 -40.76 10.61
N VAL A 147 -5.95 -40.54 11.64
CA VAL A 147 -5.57 -41.62 12.56
C VAL A 147 -5.54 -41.09 13.98
N GLN A 148 -6.64 -41.27 14.70
CA GLN A 148 -6.64 -42.23 15.80
C GLN A 148 -8.08 -42.50 16.27
N HIS A 149 -8.54 -43.72 15.99
CA HIS A 149 -9.62 -44.38 16.71
C HIS A 149 -9.31 -44.34 18.21
N LYS A 150 -10.02 -43.48 18.94
CA LYS A 150 -10.02 -43.45 20.40
C LYS A 150 -10.72 -44.72 20.90
N ARG A 151 -9.94 -45.78 21.12
CA ARG A 151 -10.38 -46.99 21.82
C ARG A 151 -10.64 -46.63 23.28
N SER A 152 -11.91 -46.44 23.65
CA SER A 152 -12.30 -46.23 25.04
C SER A 152 -12.13 -47.53 25.81
N SER A 153 -11.02 -47.70 26.51
CA SER A 153 -10.93 -48.65 27.61
C SER A 153 -11.24 -47.91 28.91
N HIS A 154 -12.46 -48.14 29.41
CA HIS A 154 -12.86 -47.92 30.79
C HIS A 154 -11.84 -48.59 31.72
N VAL A 155 -11.10 -47.82 32.51
CA VAL A 155 -10.35 -48.32 33.67
C VAL A 155 -10.67 -47.43 34.86
N GLU A 156 -11.07 -48.12 35.91
CA GLU A 156 -11.71 -47.61 37.12
C GLU A 156 -10.70 -47.07 38.13
N SER A 157 -11.22 -46.20 38.98
CA SER A 157 -10.61 -45.22 39.88
C SER A 157 -9.59 -45.72 40.91
N ARG A 158 -8.55 -44.89 41.15
CA ARG A 158 -7.86 -44.71 42.44
C ARG A 158 -7.56 -43.22 42.69
N PRO A 159 -7.68 -42.71 43.93
CA PRO A 159 -7.45 -41.30 44.23
C PRO A 159 -5.95 -41.03 44.30
N ALA A 160 -5.42 -40.32 43.29
CA ALA A 160 -4.01 -39.95 43.17
C ALA A 160 -3.88 -38.42 43.21
N GLU A 161 -3.94 -37.83 44.41
CA GLU A 161 -3.74 -36.38 44.60
C GLU A 161 -2.30 -35.91 44.32
N SER A 162 -1.33 -36.82 44.19
CA SER A 162 0.06 -36.48 43.86
C SER A 162 0.37 -36.44 42.36
N SER A 163 -0.47 -37.07 41.50
CA SER A 163 -0.23 -37.10 40.04
C SER A 163 -0.76 -35.86 39.32
N THR A 164 -1.72 -35.15 39.91
CA THR A 164 -2.30 -33.91 39.37
C THR A 164 -1.32 -32.74 39.45
N LEU A 165 -0.53 -32.63 40.53
CA LEU A 165 0.48 -31.59 40.67
C LEU A 165 1.66 -31.76 39.71
N LEU A 166 2.11 -32.99 39.48
CA LEU A 166 3.20 -33.27 38.53
C LEU A 166 2.76 -32.96 37.08
N LYS A 167 1.50 -33.29 36.75
CA LYS A 167 0.94 -33.05 35.42
C LYS A 167 0.73 -31.57 35.13
N ALA A 168 0.30 -30.78 36.13
CA ALA A 168 0.19 -29.33 35.99
C ALA A 168 1.54 -28.64 35.74
N ALA A 169 2.64 -29.17 36.30
CA ALA A 169 3.98 -28.65 36.06
C ALA A 169 4.47 -28.98 34.63
N ASP A 170 4.21 -30.20 34.12
CA ASP A 170 4.55 -30.57 32.75
C ASP A 170 3.74 -29.77 31.71
N ASP A 171 2.46 -29.50 31.98
CA ASP A 171 1.62 -28.68 31.10
C ASP A 171 2.11 -27.22 31.03
N ASP A 172 2.60 -26.64 32.15
CA ASP A 172 3.19 -25.28 32.17
C ASP A 172 4.54 -25.21 31.42
N VAL A 173 5.39 -26.24 31.57
CA VAL A 173 6.68 -26.32 30.85
C VAL A 173 6.44 -26.51 29.35
N SER A 174 5.46 -27.33 28.96
CA SER A 174 5.04 -27.48 27.57
C SER A 174 4.53 -26.15 27.03
N ALA A 175 3.59 -25.50 27.69
CA ALA A 175 3.05 -24.20 27.24
C ALA A 175 4.14 -23.13 27.02
N LYS A 176 5.13 -23.05 27.93
CA LYS A 176 6.28 -22.13 27.79
C LYS A 176 7.21 -22.47 26.63
N THR A 177 7.52 -23.75 26.43
CA THR A 177 8.39 -24.20 25.33
C THR A 177 7.73 -23.99 23.97
N TRP A 178 6.43 -24.25 23.86
CA TRP A 178 5.64 -23.94 22.66
C TRP A 178 5.59 -22.43 22.38
N GLY A 179 5.38 -21.59 23.40
CA GLY A 179 5.38 -20.13 23.25
C GLY A 179 6.73 -19.55 22.79
N LEU A 180 7.85 -20.08 23.29
CA LEU A 180 9.20 -19.68 22.86
C LEU A 180 9.48 -20.08 21.41
N SER A 181 9.06 -21.27 21.00
CA SER A 181 9.20 -21.75 19.62
C SER A 181 8.43 -20.87 18.63
N GLN A 182 7.18 -20.52 18.98
CA GLN A 182 6.34 -19.66 18.14
C GLN A 182 6.91 -18.24 17.98
N ARG A 183 7.45 -17.65 19.05
CA ARG A 183 8.12 -16.34 18.98
C ARG A 183 9.38 -16.36 18.11
N ARG A 184 10.18 -17.43 18.19
CA ARG A 184 11.36 -17.60 17.32
C ARG A 184 10.95 -17.71 15.86
N PHE A 185 9.90 -18.48 15.56
CA PHE A 185 9.40 -18.61 14.19
C PHE A 185 8.88 -17.28 13.64
N ALA A 186 8.12 -16.51 14.42
CA ALA A 186 7.66 -15.18 14.02
C ALA A 186 8.82 -14.23 13.72
N CYS A 187 9.82 -14.17 14.61
CA CYS A 187 11.01 -13.34 14.41
C CYS A 187 11.80 -13.71 13.15
N VAL A 188 11.99 -15.02 12.88
CA VAL A 188 12.66 -15.48 11.65
C VAL A 188 11.82 -15.13 10.42
N SER A 189 10.49 -15.30 10.48
CA SER A 189 9.60 -14.93 9.39
C SER A 189 9.63 -13.43 9.09
N ASP A 190 9.63 -12.58 10.11
CA ASP A 190 9.74 -11.13 9.96
C ASP A 190 11.10 -10.73 9.36
N LEU A 191 12.19 -11.38 9.78
CA LEU A 191 13.51 -11.15 9.22
C LEU A 191 13.59 -11.53 7.73
N ILE A 192 13.02 -12.67 7.35
CA ILE A 192 12.98 -13.11 5.95
C ILE A 192 12.12 -12.16 5.12
N ALA A 193 10.92 -11.82 5.60
CA ALA A 193 10.03 -10.89 4.93
C ALA A 193 10.67 -9.50 4.76
N GLY A 194 11.35 -9.00 5.80
CA GLY A 194 12.11 -7.75 5.74
C GLY A 194 13.27 -7.79 4.76
N SER A 195 14.03 -8.88 4.74
CA SER A 195 15.13 -9.04 3.78
C SER A 195 14.63 -9.09 2.34
N VAL A 196 13.56 -9.84 2.08
CA VAL A 196 12.92 -9.92 0.75
C VAL A 196 12.40 -8.55 0.33
N TYR A 197 11.73 -7.82 1.23
CA TYR A 197 11.23 -6.47 0.95
C TYR A 197 12.36 -5.53 0.55
N VAL A 198 13.44 -5.45 1.34
CA VAL A 198 14.59 -4.56 1.04
C VAL A 198 15.27 -4.95 -0.28
N VAL A 199 15.48 -6.24 -0.54
CA VAL A 199 16.10 -6.69 -1.80
C VAL A 199 15.22 -6.34 -2.99
N LEU A 200 13.90 -6.54 -2.91
CA LEU A 200 12.98 -6.17 -3.98
C LEU A 200 12.96 -4.67 -4.23
N THR A 201 12.90 -3.84 -3.18
CA THR A 201 12.95 -2.38 -3.32
C THR A 201 14.27 -1.92 -3.94
N ALA A 202 15.40 -2.49 -3.50
CA ALA A 202 16.71 -2.18 -4.08
C ALA A 202 16.82 -2.61 -5.55
N LEU A 203 16.27 -3.78 -5.90
CA LEU A 203 16.24 -4.28 -7.27
C LEU A 203 15.37 -3.38 -8.16
N VAL A 204 14.17 -3.01 -7.72
CA VAL A 204 13.28 -2.08 -8.43
C VAL A 204 13.98 -0.74 -8.64
N SER A 205 14.64 -0.20 -7.61
CA SER A 205 15.39 1.06 -7.71
C SER A 205 16.61 0.97 -8.63
N ALA A 206 17.19 -0.21 -8.83
CA ALA A 206 18.33 -0.42 -9.72
C ALA A 206 17.92 -0.69 -11.17
N LEU A 207 16.72 -1.24 -11.40
CA LEU A 207 16.20 -1.59 -12.72
C LEU A 207 15.35 -0.50 -13.35
N LEU A 208 14.65 0.30 -12.55
CA LEU A 208 13.75 1.35 -13.03
C LEU A 208 14.36 2.71 -12.72
N GLU A 209 14.95 3.32 -13.74
CA GLU A 209 15.53 4.67 -13.66
C GLU A 209 14.44 5.76 -13.62
N ASP A 210 13.26 5.46 -14.19
CA ASP A 210 12.15 6.40 -14.24
C ASP A 210 11.15 6.17 -13.09
N THR A 211 11.15 7.11 -12.15
CA THR A 211 10.21 7.15 -11.03
C THR A 211 8.76 7.28 -11.48
N SER A 212 8.50 7.94 -12.62
CA SER A 212 7.15 8.16 -13.14
C SER A 212 6.49 6.83 -13.51
N SER A 213 7.24 5.93 -14.17
CA SER A 213 6.77 4.60 -14.55
C SER A 213 6.46 3.76 -13.31
N VAL A 214 7.31 3.80 -12.28
CA VAL A 214 7.06 3.08 -11.02
C VAL A 214 5.79 3.58 -10.35
N LEU A 215 5.61 4.89 -10.24
CA LEU A 215 4.42 5.49 -9.63
C LEU A 215 3.16 5.17 -10.44
N SER A 216 3.23 5.17 -11.77
CA SER A 216 2.13 4.78 -12.63
C SER A 216 1.75 3.31 -12.44
N VAL A 217 2.72 2.39 -12.39
CA VAL A 217 2.44 0.96 -12.14
C VAL A 217 1.81 0.75 -10.77
N VAL A 218 2.42 1.31 -9.73
CA VAL A 218 1.97 1.13 -8.34
C VAL A 218 0.61 1.80 -8.14
N GLY A 219 0.37 2.97 -8.74
CA GLY A 219 -0.93 3.63 -8.72
C GLY A 219 -2.01 2.80 -9.43
N ALA A 220 -1.69 2.16 -10.55
CA ALA A 220 -2.64 1.39 -11.35
C ALA A 220 -2.97 0.05 -10.69
N LEU A 221 -1.97 -0.62 -10.10
CA LEU A 221 -2.11 -1.94 -9.51
C LEU A 221 -2.54 -1.94 -8.05
N CYS A 222 -2.03 -0.99 -7.25
CA CYS A 222 -2.24 -1.00 -5.81
C CYS A 222 -3.29 0.05 -5.41
N ALA A 223 -3.07 1.30 -5.81
CA ALA A 223 -3.92 2.41 -5.38
C ALA A 223 -5.32 2.33 -6.01
N THR A 224 -5.40 2.10 -7.32
CA THR A 224 -6.66 2.13 -8.07
C THR A 224 -7.65 1.05 -7.60
N PRO A 225 -7.26 -0.22 -7.43
CA PRO A 225 -8.21 -1.20 -6.92
C PRO A 225 -8.68 -0.88 -5.50
N LEU A 226 -7.78 -0.37 -4.66
CA LEU A 226 -8.09 -0.08 -3.27
C LEU A 226 -8.96 1.17 -3.10
N MET A 227 -8.74 2.19 -3.91
CA MET A 227 -9.44 3.48 -3.82
C MET A 227 -10.74 3.52 -4.63
N ILE A 228 -10.75 2.92 -5.81
CA ILE A 228 -11.79 3.15 -6.80
C ILE A 228 -12.66 1.91 -6.99
N ILE A 229 -12.08 0.70 -6.99
CA ILE A 229 -12.80 -0.54 -7.26
C ILE A 229 -13.40 -1.13 -5.98
N PHE A 230 -12.60 -1.23 -4.92
CA PHE A 230 -12.98 -1.95 -3.71
C PHE A 230 -14.11 -1.28 -2.92
N PRO A 231 -14.14 0.05 -2.72
CA PRO A 231 -15.21 0.67 -1.95
C PRO A 231 -16.61 0.48 -2.57
N PRO A 232 -16.83 0.68 -3.88
CA PRO A 232 -18.08 0.30 -4.54
C PRO A 232 -18.46 -1.17 -4.34
N LEU A 233 -17.50 -2.10 -4.48
CA LEU A 233 -17.77 -3.54 -4.30
C LEU A 233 -18.12 -3.90 -2.86
N MET A 234 -17.46 -3.30 -1.87
CA MET A 234 -17.80 -3.45 -0.46
C MET A 234 -19.19 -2.91 -0.19
N TRP A 235 -19.49 -1.71 -0.70
CA TRP A 235 -20.78 -1.06 -0.54
C TRP A 235 -21.92 -1.92 -1.14
N LEU A 236 -21.70 -2.53 -2.32
CA LEU A 236 -22.65 -3.45 -2.96
C LEU A 236 -22.89 -4.74 -2.17
N ARG A 237 -21.96 -5.14 -1.30
CA ARG A 237 -22.12 -6.31 -0.41
C ARG A 237 -22.87 -5.97 0.89
N CYS A 238 -23.09 -4.70 1.19
CA CYS A 238 -23.84 -4.27 2.37
C CYS A 238 -25.34 -4.16 2.03
N PRO A 239 -26.20 -5.09 2.47
CA PRO A 239 -27.61 -5.11 2.08
C PRO A 239 -28.37 -3.84 2.52
N GLU A 240 -28.01 -3.28 3.67
CA GLU A 240 -28.59 -2.02 4.16
C GLU A 240 -28.22 -0.81 3.31
N ALA A 241 -27.00 -0.80 2.76
CA ALA A 241 -26.53 0.27 1.90
C ALA A 241 -27.22 0.19 0.53
N VAL A 242 -27.30 -1.01 -0.05
CA VAL A 242 -28.01 -1.26 -1.30
C VAL A 242 -29.50 -0.93 -1.19
N ALA A 243 -30.15 -1.28 -0.08
CA ALA A 243 -31.57 -1.00 0.12
C ALA A 243 -31.92 0.50 0.15
N LYS A 244 -30.96 1.35 0.56
CA LYS A 244 -31.14 2.81 0.63
C LYS A 244 -30.69 3.53 -0.64
N CYS A 245 -30.19 2.80 -1.63
CA CYS A 245 -29.49 3.40 -2.74
C CYS A 245 -30.39 3.92 -3.85
N GLY A 246 -30.16 5.17 -4.23
CA GLY A 246 -30.76 5.73 -5.44
C GLY A 246 -30.13 5.17 -6.71
N ARG A 247 -30.86 5.22 -7.84
CA ARG A 247 -30.31 4.86 -9.17
C ARG A 247 -29.04 5.63 -9.52
N MET A 248 -28.95 6.90 -9.10
CA MET A 248 -27.80 7.77 -9.36
C MET A 248 -26.55 7.34 -8.57
N GLU A 249 -26.71 6.96 -7.31
CA GLU A 249 -25.60 6.47 -6.47
C GLU A 249 -25.08 5.12 -7.01
N TYR A 250 -25.99 4.23 -7.39
CA TYR A 250 -25.62 2.97 -8.03
C TYR A 250 -24.83 3.21 -9.32
N ALA A 251 -25.32 4.12 -10.18
CA ALA A 251 -24.63 4.48 -11.41
C ALA A 251 -23.24 5.06 -11.13
N LEU A 252 -23.09 5.92 -10.12
CA LEU A 252 -21.81 6.49 -9.72
C LEU A 252 -20.82 5.39 -9.27
N HIS A 253 -21.24 4.48 -8.39
CA HIS A 253 -20.42 3.35 -7.94
C HIS A 253 -20.01 2.42 -9.09
N ALA A 254 -20.93 2.14 -10.02
CA ALA A 254 -20.64 1.35 -11.21
C ALA A 254 -19.64 2.05 -12.13
N THR A 255 -19.82 3.35 -12.40
CA THR A 255 -18.89 4.15 -13.21
C THR A 255 -17.51 4.20 -12.58
N MET A 256 -17.40 4.44 -11.27
CA MET A 256 -16.12 4.40 -10.56
C MET A 256 -15.43 3.05 -10.75
N THR A 257 -16.16 1.94 -10.55
CA THR A 257 -15.61 0.59 -10.73
C THR A 257 -15.07 0.37 -12.15
N VAL A 258 -15.83 0.76 -13.18
CA VAL A 258 -15.42 0.63 -14.59
C VAL A 258 -14.20 1.49 -14.90
N VAL A 259 -14.18 2.75 -14.44
CA VAL A 259 -13.04 3.65 -14.62
C VAL A 259 -11.80 3.11 -13.91
N GLY A 260 -11.95 2.59 -12.68
CA GLY A 260 -10.85 1.96 -11.96
C GLY A 260 -10.28 0.76 -12.70
N ILE A 261 -11.13 -0.12 -13.23
CA ILE A 261 -10.68 -1.26 -14.06
C ILE A 261 -9.94 -0.78 -15.31
N ALA A 262 -10.47 0.26 -15.98
CA ALA A 262 -9.85 0.82 -17.17
C ALA A 262 -8.47 1.43 -16.88
N ILE A 263 -8.31 2.15 -15.76
CA ILE A 263 -7.02 2.70 -15.31
C ILE A 263 -6.04 1.56 -15.00
N THR A 264 -6.48 0.52 -14.28
CA THR A 264 -5.62 -0.63 -13.95
C THR A 264 -5.13 -1.37 -15.21
N ILE A 265 -6.04 -1.69 -16.13
CA ILE A 265 -5.68 -2.38 -17.39
C ILE A 265 -4.82 -1.48 -18.27
N GLY A 266 -5.19 -0.20 -18.39
CA GLY A 266 -4.46 0.80 -19.17
C GLY A 266 -3.03 0.98 -18.68
N GLY A 267 -2.84 1.25 -17.38
CA GLY A 267 -1.51 1.42 -16.79
C GLY A 267 -0.63 0.18 -16.91
N LEU A 268 -1.21 -1.02 -16.73
CA LEU A 268 -0.51 -2.27 -16.99
C LEU A 268 -0.10 -2.43 -18.45
N ALA A 269 -1.00 -2.13 -19.38
CA ALA A 269 -0.72 -2.26 -20.82
C ALA A 269 0.38 -1.31 -21.26
N VAL A 270 0.39 -0.07 -20.77
CA VAL A 270 1.46 0.90 -21.05
C VAL A 270 2.79 0.36 -20.54
N THR A 271 2.84 -0.06 -19.29
CA THR A 271 4.07 -0.59 -18.67
C THR A 271 4.62 -1.82 -19.39
N LEU A 272 3.75 -2.75 -19.79
CA LEU A 272 4.16 -3.97 -20.50
C LEU A 272 4.66 -3.71 -21.92
N VAL A 273 4.28 -2.59 -22.55
CA VAL A 273 4.79 -2.21 -23.86
C VAL A 273 6.16 -1.58 -23.76
N ASP A 274 6.49 -0.97 -22.62
CA ASP A 274 7.74 -0.26 -22.39
C ASP A 274 8.83 -1.16 -21.73
N LEU A 275 8.46 -2.37 -21.27
CA LEU A 275 9.36 -3.45 -20.80
C LEU A 275 9.89 -4.33 -21.94
#